data_AF-A0A077WX46-F1
#
_entry.id   AF-A0A077WX46-F1
#
_cell.length_a   1.000
_cell.length_b   1.000
_cell.length_c   1.000
_cell.angle_alpha   90.00
_cell.angle_beta   90.00
_cell.angle_gamma   90.00
#
_symmetry.space_group_name_H-M   'P 1'
#
loop_
_entity.id
_entity.type
_entity.pdbx_description
1 polymer ?
#
loop_
_entity_poly.entity_id
_entity_poly.type
_entity_poly.pdbx_seq_one_letter_code
_entity_poly.pdbx_strand_id
1 'polypeptide(L)'
;MLLAILVIYFEVGSTDYQVLAVADISETRQRILWLGFFLSFAVKVPMIPFHIWLPEAHVEASLAGSIILAGILLKLAGYGFLRYSIGILPDASVFFTPLP
;
A
#
# COMPACT_ATOMS: atom_id res chain seq x y z
N MET A 1 -6.78 -2.98 -0.23
CA MET A 1 -5.63 -3.91 -0.12
C MET A 1 -6.06 -5.37 -0.19
N LEU A 2 -6.83 -5.91 0.77
CA LEU A 2 -7.22 -7.33 0.74
C LEU A 2 -7.91 -7.74 -0.57
N LEU A 3 -8.90 -6.95 -1.02
CA LEU A 3 -9.56 -7.19 -2.31
C LEU A 3 -8.56 -7.20 -3.49
N ALA A 4 -7.60 -6.29 -3.52
CA ALA A 4 -6.57 -6.26 -4.57
C ALA A 4 -5.67 -7.51 -4.52
N ILE A 5 -5.30 -7.96 -3.32
CA ILE A 5 -4.52 -9.20 -3.13
C ILE A 5 -5.31 -10.42 -3.61
N LEU A 6 -6.61 -10.50 -3.30
CA LEU A 6 -7.46 -11.59 -3.77
C LEU A 6 -7.60 -11.59 -5.29
N VAL A 7 -7.78 -10.43 -5.89
CA VAL A 7 -7.87 -10.30 -7.36
C VAL A 7 -6.56 -10.73 -8.02
N ILE A 8 -5.41 -10.32 -7.48
CA ILE A 8 -4.09 -10.78 -7.93
C ILE A 8 -3.96 -12.30 -7.77
N TYR A 9 -4.39 -12.86 -6.64
CA TYR A 9 -4.33 -14.30 -6.42
C TYR A 9 -5.17 -15.08 -7.43
N PHE A 10 -6.37 -14.61 -7.78
CA PHE A 10 -7.21 -15.26 -8.78
C PHE A 10 -6.68 -15.10 -10.22
N GLU A 11 -5.82 -14.11 -10.49
CA GLU A 11 -5.24 -13.87 -11.82
C GLU A 11 -3.89 -14.57 -12.01
N VAL A 12 -3.00 -14.49 -11.01
CA VAL A 12 -1.64 -15.05 -11.07
C VAL A 12 -1.55 -16.45 -10.45
N GLY A 13 -2.49 -16.82 -9.57
CA GLY A 13 -2.51 -18.11 -8.87
C GLY A 13 -1.54 -18.21 -7.68
N SER A 14 -0.85 -17.12 -7.33
CA SER A 14 0.12 -17.07 -6.24
C SER A 14 0.06 -15.75 -5.47
N THR A 15 0.56 -15.77 -4.24
CA THR A 15 0.84 -14.57 -3.43
C THR A 15 2.33 -14.38 -3.14
N ASP A 16 3.17 -15.26 -3.69
CA ASP A 16 4.62 -15.17 -3.56
C ASP A 16 5.15 -13.94 -4.31
N TYR A 17 5.95 -13.12 -3.63
CA TYR A 17 6.45 -11.87 -4.20
C TYR A 17 7.31 -12.07 -5.45
N GLN A 18 8.15 -13.12 -5.48
CA GLN A 18 9.05 -13.37 -6.61
C GLN A 18 8.26 -13.72 -7.86
N VAL A 19 7.16 -14.48 -7.69
CA VAL A 19 6.21 -14.78 -8.78
C VAL A 19 5.48 -13.51 -9.22
N LEU A 20 4.99 -12.71 -8.27
CA LEU A 20 4.25 -11.48 -8.59
C LEU A 20 5.10 -10.42 -9.27
N ALA A 21 6.39 -10.32 -8.94
CA ALA A 21 7.31 -9.34 -9.51
C ALA A 21 7.60 -9.57 -11.02
N VAL A 22 7.33 -10.78 -11.52
CA VAL A 22 7.52 -11.14 -12.93
C VAL A 22 6.21 -11.47 -13.63
N ALA A 23 5.08 -11.36 -12.93
CA ALA A 23 3.77 -11.64 -13.48
C ALA A 23 3.35 -10.55 -14.46
N ASP A 24 2.81 -10.96 -15.61
CA ASP A 24 2.27 -10.04 -16.60
C ASP A 24 0.82 -9.68 -16.23
N ILE A 25 0.63 -8.47 -15.71
CA ILE A 25 -0.68 -7.92 -15.35
C ILE A 25 -0.98 -6.80 -16.34
N SER A 26 -2.11 -6.91 -17.05
CA SER A 26 -2.54 -5.89 -18.02
C SER A 26 -2.61 -4.49 -17.40
N GLU A 27 -2.23 -3.46 -18.15
CA GLU A 27 -2.17 -2.07 -17.66
C GLU A 27 -3.50 -1.61 -17.02
N THR A 28 -4.63 -1.94 -17.66
CA THR A 28 -5.96 -1.62 -17.14
C THR A 28 -6.22 -2.26 -15.77
N ARG A 29 -5.83 -3.53 -15.59
CA ARG A 29 -5.89 -4.22 -14.28
C ARG A 29 -4.96 -3.55 -13.28
N GLN A 30 -3.73 -3.23 -13.69
CA GLN A 30 -2.77 -2.59 -12.80
C GLN A 30 -3.33 -1.29 -12.22
N ARG A 31 -3.98 -0.44 -13.03
CA ARG A 31 -4.56 0.83 -12.55
C ARG A 31 -5.61 0.62 -11.44
N ILE A 32 -6.49 -0.35 -11.60
CA ILE A 32 -7.53 -0.67 -10.61
C ILE A 32 -6.91 -1.24 -9.34
N LEU A 33 -5.98 -2.19 -9.49
CA LEU A 33 -5.27 -2.82 -8.37
C LEU A 33 -4.46 -1.79 -7.59
N TRP A 34 -3.78 -0.89 -8.30
CA TRP A 34 -2.97 0.18 -7.73
C TRP A 34 -3.81 1.10 -6.86
N LEU A 35 -5.00 1.52 -7.31
CA LEU A 35 -5.93 2.29 -6.49
C LEU A 35 -6.35 1.54 -5.21
N GLY A 36 -6.57 0.23 -5.32
CA GLY A 36 -6.89 -0.63 -4.16
C GLY A 36 -5.76 -0.74 -3.13
N PHE A 37 -4.50 -0.67 -3.56
CA PHE A 37 -3.32 -0.58 -2.68
C PHE A 37 -3.15 0.84 -2.16
N PHE A 38 -3.17 1.84 -3.03
CA PHE A 38 -3.01 3.26 -2.71
C PHE A 38 -3.98 3.69 -1.62
N LEU A 39 -5.28 3.42 -1.74
CA LEU A 39 -6.26 3.80 -0.72
C LEU A 39 -5.95 3.20 0.67
N SER A 40 -5.41 1.98 0.71
CA SER A 40 -5.04 1.36 1.99
C SER A 40 -3.73 1.89 2.56
N PHE A 41 -2.76 2.22 1.70
CA PHE A 41 -1.50 2.81 2.12
C PHE A 41 -1.66 4.28 2.49
N ALA A 42 -2.50 5.04 1.80
CA ALA A 42 -2.79 6.44 2.10
C ALA A 42 -3.33 6.63 3.53
N VAL A 43 -4.15 5.69 4.03
CA VAL A 43 -4.59 5.68 5.43
C VAL A 43 -3.42 5.41 6.37
N LYS A 44 -2.53 4.47 6.04
CA LYS A 44 -1.42 4.04 6.91
C LYS A 44 -0.18 4.95 6.87
N VAL A 45 0.02 5.72 5.79
CA VAL A 45 1.08 6.74 5.60
C VAL A 45 0.59 8.16 6.01
N PRO A 46 -0.51 8.24 6.76
CA PRO A 46 -1.39 9.41 6.92
C PRO A 46 -1.29 10.50 5.83
N MET A 47 -1.75 10.19 4.62
CA MET A 47 -1.89 11.20 3.55
C MET A 47 -3.15 12.06 3.77
N ILE A 48 -3.23 13.26 3.19
CA ILE A 48 -4.46 14.05 3.17
C ILE A 48 -5.48 13.36 2.23
N PRO A 49 -6.73 13.09 2.64
CA PRO A 49 -7.43 13.50 3.87
C PRO A 49 -7.47 12.43 5.00
N PHE A 50 -6.74 11.33 4.88
CA PHE A 50 -6.82 10.16 5.77
C PHE A 50 -5.93 10.22 7.03
N HIS A 51 -5.39 11.38 7.41
CA HIS A 51 -4.39 11.50 8.48
C HIS A 51 -4.95 11.71 9.89
N ILE A 52 -6.26 11.93 10.02
CA ILE A 52 -6.92 12.39 11.26
C ILE A 52 -6.76 11.40 12.42
N TRP A 53 -6.70 10.10 12.13
CA TRP A 53 -6.54 9.06 13.16
C TRP A 53 -5.17 9.10 13.85
N LEU A 54 -4.12 9.64 13.20
CA LEU A 54 -2.75 9.56 13.70
C LEU A 54 -2.55 10.38 14.99
N PRO A 55 -2.98 11.66 15.09
CA PRO A 55 -2.90 12.42 16.33
C PRO A 55 -3.62 11.74 17.50
N GLU A 56 -4.85 11.25 17.28
CA GLU A 56 -5.65 10.58 18.32
C GLU A 56 -4.97 9.28 18.79
N ALA A 57 -4.46 8.48 17.86
CA ALA A 57 -3.73 7.25 18.19
C ALA A 57 -2.47 7.51 19.03
N HIS A 58 -1.79 8.65 18.82
CA HIS A 58 -0.64 9.03 19.63
C HIS A 58 -1.00 9.51 21.03
N VAL A 59 -2.16 10.16 21.20
CA VAL A 59 -2.65 10.63 22.51
C VAL A 59 -3.06 9.45 23.40
N GLU A 60 -3.70 8.43 22.82
CA GLU A 60 -4.23 7.30 23.59
C GLU A 60 -3.20 6.17 23.82
N ALA A 61 -2.14 6.10 23.03
CA ALA A 61 -1.13 5.06 23.15
C ALA A 61 -0.20 5.28 24.36
N SER A 62 0.26 4.17 24.97
CA SER A 62 1.38 4.22 25.92
C SER A 62 2.65 4.76 25.25
N LEU A 63 3.62 5.25 26.03
CA LEU A 63 4.89 5.76 25.49
C LEU A 63 5.56 4.76 24.53
N ALA A 64 5.64 3.48 24.94
CA ALA A 64 6.19 2.42 24.12
C ALA A 64 5.35 2.18 22.85
N GLY A 65 4.02 2.23 22.96
CA GLY A 65 3.11 2.12 21.81
C GLY A 65 3.31 3.25 20.80
N SER A 66 3.41 4.49 21.27
CA SER A 66 3.69 5.66 20.43
C SER A 66 5.04 5.57 19.72
N ILE A 67 6.08 5.06 20.39
CA ILE A 67 7.39 4.83 19.77
C ILE A 67 7.30 3.78 18.66
N ILE A 68 6.60 2.65 18.89
CA ILE A 68 6.42 1.60 17.88
C ILE A 68 5.58 2.10 16.69
N LEU A 69 4.51 2.85 16.96
CA LEU A 69 3.65 3.43 15.95
C LEU A 69 4.46 4.36 15.02
N ALA A 70 5.17 5.32 15.60
CA ALA A 70 5.99 6.26 14.84
C ALA A 70 7.16 5.55 14.15
N GLY A 71 7.88 4.67 14.85
CA GLY A 71 9.14 4.08 14.39
C GLY A 71 8.97 2.97 13.36
N ILE A 72 7.92 2.15 13.48
CA ILE A 72 7.76 0.92 12.70
C ILE A 72 6.51 0.98 11.82
N LEU A 73 5.33 1.20 12.41
CA LEU A 73 4.06 1.04 11.68
C LEU A 73 3.95 2.00 10.49
N LEU A 74 4.32 3.27 10.67
CA LEU A 74 4.33 4.25 9.58
C LEU A 74 5.34 3.88 8.47
N LYS A 75 6.49 3.31 8.85
CA LYS A 75 7.55 2.92 7.91
C LYS A 75 7.15 1.68 7.11
N LEU A 76 6.45 0.74 7.75
CA LEU A 76 5.93 -0.48 7.12
C LEU A 76 4.94 -0.16 5.99
N ALA A 77 4.14 0.91 6.15
CA ALA A 77 3.23 1.36 5.11
C ALA A 77 3.97 1.93 3.89
N GLY A 78 4.98 2.78 4.11
CA GLY A 78 5.85 3.28 3.04
C GLY A 78 6.61 2.16 2.33
N TYR A 79 7.13 1.20 3.09
CA TYR A 79 7.76 0.00 2.54
C TYR A 79 6.79 -0.82 1.68
N GLY A 80 5.56 -1.01 2.14
CA GLY A 80 4.51 -1.69 1.37
C GLY A 80 4.19 -0.96 0.07
N PHE A 81 4.13 0.37 0.09
CA PHE A 81 3.91 1.16 -1.13
C PHE A 81 5.04 0.96 -2.14
N LEU A 82 6.29 1.09 -1.72
CA LEU A 82 7.46 0.87 -2.58
C LEU A 82 7.48 -0.56 -3.15
N ARG A 83 7.20 -1.56 -2.31
CA ARG A 83 7.34 -2.96 -2.71
C ARG A 83 6.18 -3.44 -3.58
N TYR A 84 4.94 -3.09 -3.26
CA TYR A 84 3.76 -3.61 -3.96
C TYR A 84 3.29 -2.68 -5.08
N SER A 85 3.15 -1.38 -4.83
CA SER A 85 2.66 -0.46 -5.86
C SER A 85 3.69 -0.28 -6.97
N ILE A 86 4.94 0.06 -6.63
CA ILE A 86 5.98 0.27 -7.65
C ILE A 86 6.52 -1.06 -8.18
N GLY A 87 6.76 -2.04 -7.29
CA GLY A 87 7.39 -3.30 -7.66
C GLY A 87 6.53 -4.26 -8.47
N ILE A 88 5.21 -4.30 -8.24
CA ILE A 88 4.30 -5.25 -8.91
C ILE A 88 3.43 -4.54 -9.96
N LEU A 89 3.18 -3.23 -9.81
CA LEU A 89 2.29 -2.46 -10.67
C LEU A 89 3.02 -1.22 -11.28
N PRO A 90 4.11 -1.43 -12.04
CA PRO A 90 4.99 -0.34 -12.48
C PRO A 90 4.28 0.63 -13.45
N ASP A 91 3.50 0.14 -14.40
CA ASP A 91 2.85 0.98 -15.42
C ASP A 91 1.80 1.90 -14.79
N ALA A 92 1.01 1.34 -13.86
CA ALA A 92 0.06 2.13 -13.08
C ALA A 92 0.76 3.16 -12.19
N SER A 93 1.92 2.84 -11.63
CA SER A 93 2.70 3.80 -10.82
C SER A 93 3.19 4.98 -11.66
N VAL A 94 3.64 4.73 -12.90
CA VAL A 94 4.00 5.80 -13.84
C VAL A 94 2.77 6.63 -14.19
N PHE A 95 1.65 6.00 -14.54
CA PHE A 95 0.40 6.68 -14.88
C PHE A 95 -0.10 7.60 -13.75
N PHE A 96 0.01 7.14 -12.50
CA PHE A 96 -0.44 7.88 -11.32
C PHE A 96 0.62 8.79 -10.68
N THR A 97 1.76 9.01 -11.32
CA THR A 97 2.80 9.96 -10.84
C THR A 97 2.27 11.36 -10.47
N PRO A 98 1.27 11.94 -11.18
CA PRO A 98 0.73 13.26 -10.82
C PRO A 98 -0.10 13.28 -9.52
N LEU A 99 -0.47 12.12 -8.97
CA LEU A 99 -1.20 12.06 -7.70
C LEU A 99 -0.26 12.36 -6.53
N PRO A 100 -0.64 13.28 -5.63
CA PRO A 100 0.16 13.64 -4.45
C PRO A 100 0.08 12.59 -3.34
#